data_AF-A0A9E1MXX0-F1
#
_entry.id   AF-A0A9E1MXX0-F1
#
_cell.length_a   1.000
_cell.length_b   1.000
_cell.length_c   1.000
_cell.angle_alpha   90.00
_cell.angle_beta   90.00
_cell.angle_gamma   90.00
#
_symmetry.space_group_name_H-M   'P 1'
#
loop_
_entity.id
_entity.type
_entity.pdbx_description
1 polymer ?
#
loop_
_entity_poly.entity_id
_entity_poly.type
_entity_poly.pdbx_seq_one_letter_code
_entity_poly.pdbx_strand_id
1 'polypeptide(L)'
;MASFGCIDDLESSSELSADLAMRLNVLQDAILDFVNGATLEELDDDVGLDVRAAQGIVFHRDGSDTTIDDDNPFDTIEELDAIPYVGPSALERLADYVEAQGLIQLDPCPDSVFGVRECGPRAAAILEFIATAEFIELDDDVRLDKRAAENIFDVCGSSQNKSECPVTLEELDEIPYVGQSAFDHLVAYVESLELPTEIFYRGIEPDDKVPLAEQLHDVLVEWHVALEYGEVWGVFEQIESDDAFTSDCTGIYDYYSDTCWEGPDDQCGNYSAEGDCYNREHTWPKSWWGGDKDVPQYTDLHHLYPTDGYVNMQRQSLPFGDVEKATYVSSNGSMVGSCTIDGGAGICFEPADSHKGDMARTYFYFSVRYSDSFAEDTVATTANGGLKPWQEDLLREWHELDPVSDDERHRNNQIFLNYQNTRNPFIDYPEWVASVDF
;
A
#
# COMPACT_ATOMS: atom_id res chain seq x y z
N MET A 1 8.21 65.97 -0.34
CA MET A 1 9.01 66.03 -1.58
C MET A 1 9.41 64.61 -1.92
N ALA A 2 9.20 64.25 -3.18
CA ALA A 2 9.82 63.18 -3.98
C ALA A 2 11.32 62.92 -3.65
N SER A 3 11.98 61.80 -3.98
CA SER A 3 11.66 60.50 -4.59
C SER A 3 12.98 59.72 -4.81
N PHE A 4 12.84 58.49 -5.35
CA PHE A 4 13.82 57.62 -6.05
C PHE A 4 14.98 57.02 -5.23
N GLY A 5 15.39 55.76 -5.44
CA GLY A 5 15.05 54.68 -6.41
C GLY A 5 15.98 53.49 -6.10
N CYS A 6 15.49 52.24 -6.10
CA CYS A 6 15.49 51.23 -7.18
C CYS A 6 16.49 50.08 -6.81
N ILE A 7 16.04 48.82 -6.66
CA ILE A 7 16.05 47.70 -7.66
C ILE A 7 17.50 47.21 -7.87
N ASP A 8 17.92 45.94 -7.73
CA ASP A 8 17.46 44.57 -8.06
C ASP A 8 17.94 43.59 -6.92
N ASP A 9 17.55 42.32 -6.74
CA ASP A 9 17.25 41.24 -7.68
C ASP A 9 16.09 40.35 -7.17
N LEU A 10 15.11 40.15 -8.05
CA LEU A 10 14.18 39.01 -8.07
C LEU A 10 14.75 38.01 -9.08
N GLU A 11 15.21 36.86 -8.64
CA GLU A 11 15.29 35.64 -9.47
C GLU A 11 14.00 34.86 -9.20
N SER A 12 13.05 34.79 -10.14
CA SER A 12 13.02 33.95 -11.34
C SER A 12 12.13 32.73 -11.10
N SER A 13 10.87 32.90 -11.47
CA SER A 13 9.86 31.86 -11.69
C SER A 13 10.25 30.98 -12.89
N SER A 14 10.33 29.65 -12.72
CA SER A 14 9.98 28.64 -13.75
C SER A 14 10.35 27.19 -13.39
N GLU A 15 10.92 26.87 -12.23
CA GLU A 15 11.31 25.49 -11.93
C GLU A 15 10.32 24.86 -10.92
N LEU A 16 9.80 23.69 -11.26
CA LEU A 16 9.10 22.83 -10.30
C LEU A 16 10.02 22.53 -9.12
N SER A 17 9.49 22.60 -7.89
CA SER A 17 10.26 22.10 -6.75
C SER A 17 10.47 20.60 -6.90
N ALA A 18 11.58 20.07 -6.39
CA ALA A 18 11.84 18.63 -6.42
C ALA A 18 10.71 17.83 -5.74
N ASP A 19 10.10 18.40 -4.70
CA ASP A 19 8.95 17.87 -3.98
C ASP A 19 7.69 17.78 -4.86
N LEU A 20 7.36 18.87 -5.58
CA LEU A 20 6.22 18.86 -6.49
C LEU A 20 6.45 17.98 -7.72
N ALA A 21 7.68 17.91 -8.24
CA ALA A 21 8.01 17.03 -9.35
C ALA A 21 7.82 15.54 -8.98
N MET A 22 8.26 15.15 -7.78
CA MET A 22 8.04 13.81 -7.25
C MET A 22 6.53 13.54 -7.05
N ARG A 23 5.79 14.47 -6.45
CA ARG A 23 4.33 14.36 -6.28
C ARG A 23 3.58 14.23 -7.61
N LEU A 24 3.96 15.01 -8.62
CA LEU A 24 3.31 14.96 -9.94
C LEU A 24 3.64 13.68 -10.71
N ASN A 25 4.83 13.11 -10.55
CA ASN A 25 5.14 11.80 -11.12
C ASN A 25 4.21 10.71 -10.57
N VAL A 26 3.94 10.75 -9.26
CA VAL A 26 3.05 9.78 -8.59
C VAL A 26 1.59 9.96 -9.03
N LEU A 27 1.15 11.22 -9.19
CA LEU A 27 -0.25 11.56 -9.44
C LEU A 27 -0.57 11.81 -10.92
N GLN A 28 0.40 11.63 -11.82
CA GLN A 28 0.27 12.04 -13.21
C GLN A 28 -0.97 11.45 -13.86
N ASP A 29 -1.16 10.14 -13.77
CA ASP A 29 -2.30 9.46 -14.40
C ASP A 29 -3.63 9.95 -13.80
N ALA A 30 -3.63 10.24 -12.50
CA ALA A 30 -4.79 10.72 -11.74
C ALA A 30 -5.22 12.11 -12.20
N ILE A 31 -4.22 12.97 -12.33
CA ILE A 31 -4.39 14.34 -12.79
C ILE A 31 -4.85 14.32 -14.25
N LEU A 32 -4.23 13.51 -15.11
CA LEU A 32 -4.56 13.43 -16.53
C LEU A 32 -5.97 12.85 -16.76
N ASP A 33 -6.34 11.77 -16.09
CA ASP A 33 -7.68 11.19 -16.14
C ASP A 33 -8.73 12.19 -15.67
N PHE A 34 -8.47 12.86 -14.54
CA PHE A 34 -9.36 13.89 -14.02
C PHE A 34 -9.52 15.05 -15.01
N VAL A 35 -8.44 15.68 -15.48
CA VAL A 35 -8.55 16.85 -16.39
C VAL A 35 -9.15 16.46 -17.74
N ASN A 36 -8.96 15.24 -18.21
CA ASN A 36 -9.58 14.73 -19.43
C ASN A 36 -11.09 14.44 -19.26
N GLY A 37 -11.59 14.30 -18.02
CA GLY A 37 -13.01 14.15 -17.72
C GLY A 37 -13.71 15.39 -17.14
N ALA A 38 -12.96 16.34 -16.60
CA ALA A 38 -13.48 17.42 -15.76
C ALA A 38 -14.24 18.51 -16.54
N THR A 39 -15.29 19.04 -15.94
CA THR A 39 -16.01 20.21 -16.43
C THR A 39 -15.27 21.50 -16.09
N LEU A 40 -15.63 22.60 -16.77
CA LEU A 40 -15.11 23.92 -16.43
C LEU A 40 -15.43 24.32 -14.97
N GLU A 41 -16.61 23.91 -14.47
CA GLU A 41 -17.03 24.18 -13.09
C GLU A 41 -16.15 23.41 -12.08
N GLU A 42 -15.88 22.13 -12.34
CA GLU A 42 -14.98 21.33 -11.49
C GLU A 42 -13.55 21.90 -11.47
N LEU A 43 -13.04 22.36 -12.62
CA LEU A 43 -11.69 22.95 -12.69
C LEU A 43 -11.58 24.36 -12.06
N ASP A 44 -12.59 25.21 -12.23
CA ASP A 44 -12.57 26.60 -11.73
C ASP A 44 -13.02 26.70 -10.26
N ASP A 45 -14.13 26.04 -9.90
CA ASP A 45 -14.77 26.19 -8.59
C ASP A 45 -14.32 25.12 -7.58
N ASP A 46 -14.21 23.85 -7.98
CA ASP A 46 -13.90 22.75 -7.06
C ASP A 46 -12.39 22.59 -6.82
N VAL A 47 -11.59 22.56 -7.90
CA VAL A 47 -10.11 22.56 -7.82
C VAL A 47 -9.59 23.96 -7.44
N GLY A 48 -10.32 25.02 -7.80
CA GLY A 48 -9.92 26.39 -7.54
C GLY A 48 -8.78 26.88 -8.45
N LEU A 49 -8.76 26.47 -9.71
CA LEU A 49 -7.80 26.99 -10.70
C LEU A 49 -8.14 28.44 -11.08
N ASP A 50 -7.17 29.15 -11.66
CA ASP A 50 -7.49 30.42 -12.33
C ASP A 50 -8.40 30.12 -13.52
N VAL A 51 -9.54 30.83 -13.63
CA VAL A 51 -10.50 30.67 -14.73
C VAL A 51 -9.87 30.65 -16.13
N ARG A 52 -8.74 31.34 -16.35
CA ARG A 52 -8.01 31.30 -17.64
C ARG A 52 -7.29 29.98 -17.87
N ALA A 53 -6.74 29.38 -16.81
CA ALA A 53 -6.13 28.06 -16.85
C ALA A 53 -7.23 27.00 -17.07
N ALA A 54 -8.33 27.05 -16.30
CA ALA A 54 -9.46 26.13 -16.44
C ALA A 54 -10.08 26.18 -17.85
N GLN A 55 -10.30 27.39 -18.40
CA GLN A 55 -10.76 27.56 -19.78
C GLN A 55 -9.75 27.06 -20.81
N GLY A 56 -8.45 27.26 -20.56
CA GLY A 56 -7.38 26.80 -21.43
C GLY A 56 -7.33 25.27 -21.53
N ILE A 57 -7.46 24.59 -20.40
CA ILE A 57 -7.50 23.12 -20.30
C ILE A 57 -8.70 22.58 -21.09
N VAL A 58 -9.91 23.07 -20.82
CA VAL A 58 -11.13 22.63 -21.51
C VAL A 58 -11.07 22.91 -23.01
N PHE A 59 -10.58 24.08 -23.42
CA PHE A 59 -10.49 24.44 -24.84
C PHE A 59 -9.44 23.63 -25.60
N HIS A 60 -8.32 23.28 -24.96
CA HIS A 60 -7.32 22.42 -25.57
C HIS A 60 -7.84 20.99 -25.73
N ARG A 61 -8.52 20.48 -24.70
CA ARG A 61 -9.10 19.13 -24.69
C ARG A 61 -10.26 18.96 -25.67
N ASP A 62 -11.24 19.85 -25.66
CA ASP A 62 -12.51 19.71 -26.40
C ASP A 62 -12.50 20.42 -27.77
N GLY A 63 -11.38 21.06 -28.14
CA GLY A 63 -11.28 21.79 -29.39
C GLY A 63 -12.20 23.02 -29.49
N SER A 64 -12.46 23.49 -30.71
CA SER A 64 -13.19 24.76 -30.94
C SER A 64 -14.70 24.58 -31.17
N ASP A 65 -15.21 23.36 -31.18
CA ASP A 65 -16.64 23.08 -31.33
C ASP A 65 -17.11 21.94 -30.42
N THR A 66 -18.39 21.56 -30.51
CA THR A 66 -18.99 20.56 -29.60
C THR A 66 -18.92 19.14 -30.17
N THR A 67 -17.91 18.81 -30.98
CA THR A 67 -17.80 17.51 -31.66
C THR A 67 -16.46 16.84 -31.40
N ILE A 68 -16.50 15.54 -31.14
CA ILE A 68 -15.35 14.71 -30.72
C ILE A 68 -14.22 14.53 -31.76
N ASP A 69 -14.32 15.18 -32.93
CA ASP A 69 -13.41 14.94 -34.06
C ASP A 69 -12.12 15.79 -33.97
N ASP A 70 -12.09 16.83 -33.12
CA ASP A 70 -10.91 17.68 -32.83
C ASP A 70 -10.47 17.67 -31.35
N ASP A 71 -11.02 16.76 -30.54
CA ASP A 71 -10.59 16.58 -29.15
C ASP A 71 -9.11 16.16 -29.08
N ASN A 72 -8.34 16.82 -28.20
CA ASN A 72 -6.94 16.51 -27.93
C ASN A 72 -6.75 16.28 -26.43
N PRO A 73 -7.07 15.08 -25.91
CA PRO A 73 -6.86 14.76 -24.52
C PRO A 73 -5.38 14.86 -24.16
N PHE A 74 -5.10 15.23 -22.91
CA PHE A 74 -3.75 15.33 -22.40
C PHE A 74 -3.15 13.95 -22.19
N ASP A 75 -1.99 13.70 -22.78
CA ASP A 75 -1.25 12.45 -22.62
C ASP A 75 -0.12 12.55 -21.57
N THR A 76 0.30 13.77 -21.20
CA THR A 76 1.42 14.01 -20.26
C THR A 76 1.22 15.26 -19.41
N ILE A 77 1.81 15.31 -18.21
CA ILE A 77 1.82 16.53 -17.38
C ILE A 77 2.57 17.68 -18.07
N GLU A 78 3.58 17.36 -18.90
CA GLU A 78 4.29 18.37 -19.70
C GLU A 78 3.37 19.06 -20.70
N GLU A 79 2.44 18.34 -21.32
CA GLU A 79 1.43 18.91 -22.21
C GLU A 79 0.44 19.80 -21.44
N LEU A 80 0.05 19.38 -20.23
CA LEU A 80 -0.82 20.14 -19.36
C LEU A 80 -0.15 21.43 -18.85
N ASP A 81 1.13 21.36 -18.43
CA ASP A 81 1.92 22.52 -17.99
C ASP A 81 2.20 23.52 -19.13
N ALA A 82 2.21 23.05 -20.38
CA ALA A 82 2.37 23.92 -21.55
C ALA A 82 1.13 24.81 -21.83
N ILE A 83 -0.02 24.53 -21.20
CA ILE A 83 -1.22 25.36 -21.35
C ILE A 83 -1.00 26.72 -20.68
N PRO A 84 -1.29 27.84 -21.37
CA PRO A 84 -1.15 29.16 -20.77
C PRO A 84 -1.89 29.26 -19.43
N TYR A 85 -1.19 29.78 -18.41
CA TYR A 85 -1.66 29.94 -17.03
C TYR A 85 -1.76 28.65 -16.20
N VAL A 86 -1.54 27.47 -16.80
CA VAL A 86 -1.16 26.28 -16.06
C VAL A 86 0.34 26.40 -15.75
N GLY A 87 0.71 26.09 -14.52
CA GLY A 87 2.04 26.27 -13.97
C GLY A 87 2.10 25.58 -12.61
N PRO A 88 3.23 25.66 -11.88
CA PRO A 88 3.43 24.86 -10.67
C PRO A 88 2.31 24.95 -9.64
N SER A 89 1.75 26.14 -9.39
CA SER A 89 0.64 26.31 -8.44
C SER A 89 -0.70 25.74 -8.93
N ALA A 90 -0.92 25.66 -10.23
CA ALA A 90 -2.11 25.00 -10.80
C ALA A 90 -1.97 23.48 -10.74
N LEU A 91 -0.77 22.96 -11.05
CA LEU A 91 -0.46 21.54 -10.93
C LEU A 91 -0.51 21.06 -9.48
N GLU A 92 -0.02 21.86 -8.54
CA GLU A 92 -0.14 21.58 -7.10
C GLU A 92 -1.61 21.51 -6.65
N ARG A 93 -2.47 22.42 -7.12
CA ARG A 93 -3.91 22.37 -6.82
C ARG A 93 -4.61 21.16 -7.42
N LEU A 94 -4.22 20.76 -8.63
CA LEU A 94 -4.73 19.55 -9.26
C LEU A 94 -4.29 18.30 -8.50
N ALA A 95 -3.02 18.24 -8.09
CA ALA A 95 -2.49 17.18 -7.24
C ALA A 95 -3.27 17.11 -5.91
N ASP A 96 -3.35 18.24 -5.18
CA ASP A 96 -4.09 18.32 -3.91
C ASP A 96 -5.56 17.90 -4.07
N TYR A 97 -6.20 18.30 -5.17
CA TYR A 97 -7.60 17.96 -5.43
C TYR A 97 -7.79 16.47 -5.71
N VAL A 98 -6.95 15.89 -6.58
CA VAL A 98 -7.06 14.49 -6.94
C VAL A 98 -6.68 13.56 -5.78
N GLU A 99 -5.69 13.95 -4.97
CA GLU A 99 -5.40 13.32 -3.67
C GLU A 99 -6.61 13.38 -2.73
N ALA A 100 -7.23 14.57 -2.59
CA ALA A 100 -8.38 14.76 -1.71
C ALA A 100 -9.65 14.02 -2.15
N GLN A 101 -9.78 13.69 -3.44
CA GLN A 101 -10.91 12.90 -3.96
C GLN A 101 -10.66 11.38 -3.84
N GLY A 102 -9.46 10.95 -3.45
CA GLY A 102 -9.10 9.52 -3.37
C GLY A 102 -9.20 8.79 -4.71
N LEU A 103 -9.07 9.52 -5.83
CA LEU A 103 -9.44 9.03 -7.16
C LEU A 103 -8.38 8.14 -7.84
N ILE A 104 -7.24 7.86 -7.20
CA ILE A 104 -6.27 6.86 -7.69
C ILE A 104 -5.62 6.13 -6.52
N GLN A 105 -5.68 4.79 -6.58
CA GLN A 105 -4.52 3.95 -6.25
C GLN A 105 -4.36 2.94 -7.39
N LEU A 106 -3.99 3.46 -8.55
CA LEU A 106 -3.16 2.73 -9.50
C LEU A 106 -1.72 2.83 -8.98
N ASP A 107 -0.99 1.74 -9.15
CA ASP A 107 0.38 1.54 -8.68
C ASP A 107 1.19 2.85 -8.79
N PRO A 108 1.48 3.53 -7.65
CA PRO A 108 2.24 4.79 -7.67
C PRO A 108 3.69 4.59 -8.13
N CYS A 109 4.05 3.33 -8.44
CA CYS A 109 5.39 2.87 -8.66
C CYS A 109 5.50 1.73 -9.70
N PRO A 110 5.14 1.97 -10.98
CA PRO A 110 5.20 0.93 -12.01
C PRO A 110 6.64 0.56 -12.38
N ASP A 111 7.59 1.47 -12.18
CA ASP A 111 8.97 1.28 -12.62
C ASP A 111 9.71 0.32 -11.68
N SER A 112 10.31 -0.70 -12.30
CA SER A 112 11.14 -1.68 -11.61
C SER A 112 12.41 -1.97 -12.38
N VAL A 113 13.50 -2.11 -11.63
CA VAL A 113 14.81 -2.47 -12.15
C VAL A 113 15.18 -3.81 -11.55
N PHE A 114 15.34 -4.82 -12.41
CA PHE A 114 15.70 -6.18 -12.01
C PHE A 114 14.79 -6.80 -10.93
N GLY A 115 13.51 -6.44 -10.93
CA GLY A 115 12.50 -6.93 -9.98
C GLY A 115 12.39 -6.10 -8.69
N VAL A 116 13.15 -5.01 -8.56
CA VAL A 116 13.02 -4.05 -7.46
C VAL A 116 12.24 -2.83 -7.94
N ARG A 117 11.10 -2.53 -7.30
CA ARG A 117 10.30 -1.32 -7.53
C ARG A 117 11.06 -0.09 -7.03
N GLU A 118 11.12 0.98 -7.83
CA GLU A 118 11.95 2.17 -7.52
C GLU A 118 11.49 2.98 -6.30
N CYS A 119 10.19 3.04 -6.06
CA CYS A 119 9.49 3.81 -5.04
C CYS A 119 9.06 2.89 -3.91
N GLY A 120 10.03 2.22 -3.29
CA GLY A 120 9.79 1.35 -2.16
C GLY A 120 10.92 1.39 -1.14
N PRO A 121 10.66 0.98 0.11
CA PRO A 121 11.69 0.95 1.16
C PRO A 121 12.92 0.12 0.79
N ARG A 122 12.77 -0.91 -0.06
CA ARG A 122 13.91 -1.68 -0.58
C ARG A 122 14.80 -0.85 -1.50
N ALA A 123 14.23 -0.11 -2.45
CA ALA A 123 15.01 0.75 -3.33
C ALA A 123 15.71 1.86 -2.54
N ALA A 124 14.98 2.50 -1.62
CA ALA A 124 15.55 3.47 -0.70
C ALA A 124 16.72 2.88 0.11
N ALA A 125 16.59 1.65 0.61
CA ALA A 125 17.66 0.97 1.33
C ALA A 125 18.91 0.76 0.47
N ILE A 126 18.74 0.33 -0.78
CA ILE A 126 19.85 0.14 -1.72
C ILE A 126 20.55 1.48 -1.98
N LEU A 127 19.78 2.51 -2.32
CA LEU A 127 20.30 3.83 -2.69
C LEU A 127 21.00 4.53 -1.50
N GLU A 128 20.41 4.48 -0.32
CA GLU A 128 21.02 5.02 0.91
C GLU A 128 22.30 4.27 1.30
N PHE A 129 22.29 2.95 1.15
CA PHE A 129 23.46 2.12 1.42
C PHE A 129 24.61 2.47 0.48
N ILE A 130 24.41 2.45 -0.84
CA ILE A 130 25.50 2.73 -1.81
C ILE A 130 26.02 4.17 -1.69
N ALA A 131 25.19 5.12 -1.25
CA ALA A 131 25.59 6.51 -1.04
C ALA A 131 26.58 6.70 0.12
N THR A 132 26.73 5.70 0.98
CA THR A 132 27.61 5.74 2.16
C THR A 132 28.59 4.58 2.25
N ALA A 133 28.40 3.52 1.46
CA ALA A 133 29.23 2.32 1.47
C ALA A 133 30.68 2.59 1.06
N GLU A 134 31.61 2.01 1.79
CA GLU A 134 33.01 1.96 1.40
C GLU A 134 33.26 0.85 0.37
N PHE A 135 34.31 1.00 -0.43
CA PHE A 135 34.67 0.01 -1.46
C PHE A 135 34.74 -1.42 -0.90
N ILE A 136 35.29 -1.59 0.30
CA ILE A 136 35.46 -2.90 0.92
C ILE A 136 34.11 -3.54 1.30
N GLU A 137 33.11 -2.75 1.67
CA GLU A 137 31.78 -3.26 1.99
C GLU A 137 31.10 -3.76 0.71
N LEU A 138 31.22 -3.02 -0.40
CA LEU A 138 30.70 -3.41 -1.71
C LEU A 138 31.39 -4.68 -2.26
N ASP A 139 32.70 -4.82 -2.10
CA ASP A 139 33.49 -5.94 -2.65
C ASP A 139 33.45 -7.20 -1.76
N ASP A 140 33.61 -7.07 -0.43
CA ASP A 140 33.75 -8.23 0.47
C ASP A 140 32.42 -8.63 1.14
N ASP A 141 31.63 -7.65 1.60
CA ASP A 141 30.42 -7.90 2.39
C ASP A 141 29.19 -8.15 1.50
N VAL A 142 28.93 -7.24 0.55
CA VAL A 142 27.89 -7.39 -0.49
C VAL A 142 28.33 -8.41 -1.54
N ARG A 143 29.64 -8.59 -1.73
CA ARG A 143 30.23 -9.54 -2.70
C ARG A 143 29.95 -9.21 -4.16
N LEU A 144 29.95 -7.92 -4.52
CA LEU A 144 29.78 -7.52 -5.92
C LEU A 144 30.96 -7.98 -6.79
N ASP A 145 30.76 -8.04 -8.11
CA ASP A 145 31.92 -8.10 -9.01
C ASP A 145 32.78 -6.88 -8.74
N LYS A 146 34.09 -7.10 -8.55
CA LYS A 146 35.03 -6.05 -8.19
C LYS A 146 34.91 -4.79 -9.07
N ARG A 147 34.63 -4.94 -10.37
CA ARG A 147 34.49 -3.78 -11.28
C ARG A 147 33.22 -2.99 -10.99
N ALA A 148 32.14 -3.67 -10.62
CA ALA A 148 30.90 -3.02 -10.19
C ALA A 148 31.11 -2.28 -8.87
N ALA A 149 31.76 -2.92 -7.88
CA ALA A 149 32.12 -2.29 -6.61
C ALA A 149 33.03 -1.06 -6.81
N GLU A 150 34.06 -1.17 -7.65
CA GLU A 150 34.96 -0.06 -7.99
C GLU A 150 34.19 1.09 -8.65
N ASN A 151 33.30 0.81 -9.62
CA ASN A 151 32.57 1.87 -10.31
C ASN A 151 31.50 2.53 -9.43
N ILE A 152 30.75 1.77 -8.63
CA ILE A 152 29.78 2.35 -7.66
C ILE A 152 30.54 3.24 -6.66
N PHE A 153 31.66 2.76 -6.12
CA PHE A 153 32.47 3.53 -5.19
C PHE A 153 33.11 4.78 -5.83
N ASP A 154 33.55 4.71 -7.08
CA ASP A 154 34.13 5.87 -7.78
C ASP A 154 33.07 6.97 -8.01
N VAL A 155 31.82 6.58 -8.28
CA VAL A 155 30.69 7.49 -8.45
C VAL A 155 30.22 8.07 -7.10
N CYS A 156 30.00 7.24 -6.08
CA CYS A 156 29.40 7.67 -4.80
C CYS A 156 30.42 8.05 -3.71
N GLY A 157 31.57 7.37 -3.65
CA GLY A 157 32.53 7.39 -2.54
C GLY A 157 33.61 8.47 -2.61
N SER A 158 33.81 9.12 -3.77
CA SER A 158 34.76 10.23 -3.84
C SER A 158 34.12 11.53 -3.33
N SER A 159 34.71 12.16 -2.31
CA SER A 159 34.20 13.42 -1.69
C SER A 159 34.04 14.61 -2.65
N GLN A 160 34.42 14.46 -3.93
CA GLN A 160 34.28 15.45 -4.99
C GLN A 160 32.97 15.29 -5.79
N ASN A 161 32.37 14.09 -5.84
CA ASN A 161 31.27 13.75 -6.75
C ASN A 161 30.03 13.20 -6.04
N LYS A 162 29.85 13.46 -4.74
CA LYS A 162 28.70 12.93 -3.97
C LYS A 162 27.32 13.34 -4.52
N SER A 163 27.25 14.43 -5.31
CA SER A 163 26.05 14.85 -6.04
C SER A 163 25.77 14.06 -7.32
N GLU A 164 26.66 13.15 -7.71
CA GLU A 164 26.55 12.27 -8.89
C GLU A 164 26.23 10.82 -8.47
N CYS A 165 26.05 10.54 -7.18
CA CYS A 165 25.62 9.21 -6.72
C CYS A 165 24.18 8.96 -7.19
N PRO A 166 23.85 7.74 -7.68
CA PRO A 166 22.51 7.43 -8.15
C PRO A 166 21.44 7.76 -7.11
N VAL A 167 20.40 8.44 -7.57
CA VAL A 167 19.18 8.73 -6.80
C VAL A 167 17.99 7.88 -7.28
N THR A 168 18.15 7.13 -8.37
CA THR A 168 17.20 6.11 -8.84
C THR A 168 17.89 4.76 -9.08
N LEU A 169 17.11 3.69 -9.19
CA LEU A 169 17.66 2.37 -9.53
C LEU A 169 18.07 2.29 -10.99
N GLU A 170 17.39 3.03 -11.88
CA GLU A 170 17.78 3.17 -13.28
C GLU A 170 19.19 3.77 -13.40
N GLU A 171 19.47 4.87 -12.69
CA GLU A 171 20.81 5.47 -12.66
C GLU A 171 21.87 4.51 -12.11
N LEU A 172 21.50 3.65 -11.16
CA LEU A 172 22.38 2.60 -10.65
C LEU A 172 22.67 1.52 -11.71
N ASP A 173 21.68 1.09 -12.48
CA ASP A 173 21.87 0.13 -13.59
C ASP A 173 22.74 0.70 -14.72
N GLU A 174 22.70 2.02 -14.95
CA GLU A 174 23.56 2.66 -15.95
C GLU A 174 25.06 2.60 -15.61
N ILE A 175 25.42 2.35 -14.34
CA ILE A 175 26.82 2.22 -13.92
C ILE A 175 27.45 0.97 -14.58
N PRO A 176 28.62 1.10 -15.25
CA PRO A 176 29.22 -0.03 -15.93
C PRO A 176 29.46 -1.22 -14.99
N TYR A 177 29.09 -2.43 -15.47
CA TYR A 177 29.16 -3.70 -14.74
C TYR A 177 28.16 -3.87 -13.60
N VAL A 178 27.30 -2.88 -13.33
CA VAL A 178 26.08 -3.08 -12.54
C VAL A 178 25.03 -3.72 -13.46
N GLY A 179 24.21 -4.60 -12.90
CA GLY A 179 23.19 -5.37 -13.60
C GLY A 179 22.52 -6.36 -12.63
N GLN A 180 21.65 -7.26 -13.10
CA GLN A 180 20.87 -8.18 -12.26
C GLN A 180 21.67 -8.81 -11.10
N SER A 181 22.84 -9.40 -11.36
CA SER A 181 23.62 -10.05 -10.29
C SER A 181 24.10 -9.08 -9.21
N ALA A 182 24.38 -7.82 -9.55
CA ALA A 182 24.74 -6.80 -8.56
C ALA A 182 23.51 -6.40 -7.74
N PHE A 183 22.35 -6.26 -8.37
CA PHE A 183 21.09 -6.01 -7.69
C PHE A 183 20.71 -7.17 -6.75
N ASP A 184 20.79 -8.42 -7.19
CA ASP A 184 20.51 -9.59 -6.35
C ASP A 184 21.35 -9.58 -5.06
N HIS A 185 22.63 -9.21 -5.18
CA HIS A 185 23.55 -9.12 -4.04
C HIS A 185 23.25 -7.92 -3.14
N LEU A 186 22.96 -6.75 -3.72
CA LEU A 186 22.57 -5.55 -2.97
C LEU A 186 21.27 -5.79 -2.19
N VAL A 187 20.25 -6.34 -2.85
CA VAL A 187 18.96 -6.72 -2.23
C VAL A 187 19.20 -7.67 -1.06
N ALA A 188 19.90 -8.78 -1.30
CA ALA A 188 20.18 -9.75 -0.24
C ALA A 188 20.95 -9.13 0.94
N TYR A 189 21.87 -8.20 0.66
CA TYR A 189 22.66 -7.53 1.68
C TYR A 189 21.81 -6.56 2.52
N VAL A 190 21.07 -5.64 1.90
CA VAL A 190 20.25 -4.66 2.64
C VAL A 190 19.12 -5.33 3.42
N GLU A 191 18.53 -6.41 2.89
CA GLU A 191 17.53 -7.21 3.59
C GLU A 191 18.13 -7.95 4.78
N SER A 192 19.36 -8.47 4.67
CA SER A 192 20.05 -9.13 5.79
C SER A 192 20.38 -8.19 6.97
N LEU A 193 20.37 -6.89 6.69
CA LEU A 193 20.54 -5.82 7.67
C LEU A 193 19.20 -5.22 8.15
N GLU A 194 18.07 -5.74 7.66
CA GLU A 194 16.72 -5.22 7.93
C GLU A 194 16.51 -3.74 7.53
N LEU A 195 17.39 -3.16 6.71
CA LEU A 195 17.33 -1.75 6.32
C LEU A 195 16.00 -1.34 5.66
N PRO A 196 15.39 -2.15 4.77
CA PRO A 196 14.07 -1.80 4.23
C PRO A 196 13.01 -1.63 5.33
N THR A 197 13.04 -2.47 6.36
CA THR A 197 12.13 -2.38 7.51
C THR A 197 12.44 -1.17 8.37
N GLU A 198 13.72 -0.86 8.61
CA GLU A 198 14.13 0.36 9.33
C GLU A 198 13.70 1.64 8.60
N ILE A 199 13.76 1.64 7.26
CA ILE A 199 13.26 2.74 6.43
C ILE A 199 11.75 2.84 6.55
N PHE A 200 11.04 1.72 6.45
CA PHE A 200 9.58 1.70 6.54
C PHE A 200 9.07 2.22 7.89
N TYR A 201 9.75 1.98 9.01
CA TYR A 201 9.34 2.49 10.32
C TYR A 201 10.07 3.77 10.75
N ARG A 202 10.76 4.44 9.82
CA ARG A 202 11.56 5.62 10.15
C ARG A 202 10.69 6.75 10.67
N GLY A 203 11.00 7.21 11.88
CA GLY A 203 10.30 8.34 12.51
C GLY A 203 9.03 7.95 13.28
N ILE A 204 8.67 6.67 13.33
CA ILE A 204 7.56 6.21 14.17
C ILE A 204 8.00 6.22 15.64
N GLU A 205 7.31 7.03 16.45
CA GLU A 205 7.54 7.20 17.88
C GLU A 205 6.22 7.04 18.66
N PRO A 206 5.94 5.85 19.23
CA PRO A 206 4.70 5.56 19.98
C PRO A 206 4.37 6.52 21.13
N ASP A 207 5.38 7.17 21.72
CA ASP A 207 5.25 8.08 22.86
C ASP A 207 5.23 9.58 22.47
N ASP A 208 5.22 9.91 21.18
CA ASP A 208 5.21 11.29 20.72
C ASP A 208 3.81 11.95 20.84
N LYS A 209 3.73 13.25 20.56
CA LYS A 209 2.49 14.04 20.63
C LYS A 209 1.50 13.73 19.51
N VAL A 210 1.99 13.26 18.35
CA VAL A 210 1.14 12.79 17.26
C VAL A 210 0.65 11.39 17.61
N PRO A 211 -0.66 11.11 17.58
CA PRO A 211 -1.17 9.77 17.87
C PRO A 211 -0.50 8.71 17.01
N LEU A 212 -0.15 7.56 17.60
CA LEU A 212 0.51 6.48 16.86
C LEU A 212 -0.30 5.99 15.65
N ALA A 213 -1.64 6.00 15.74
CA ALA A 213 -2.50 5.68 14.60
C ALA A 213 -2.24 6.57 13.38
N GLU A 214 -2.06 7.88 13.59
CA GLU A 214 -1.80 8.86 12.52
C GLU A 214 -0.41 8.62 11.91
N GLN A 215 0.61 8.43 12.75
CA GLN A 215 1.97 8.12 12.28
C GLN A 215 2.02 6.84 11.44
N LEU A 216 1.30 5.81 11.88
CA LEU A 216 1.21 4.54 11.16
C LEU A 216 0.40 4.69 9.87
N HIS A 217 -0.71 5.42 9.89
CA HIS A 217 -1.54 5.66 8.70
C HIS A 217 -0.70 6.24 7.57
N ASP A 218 0.07 7.30 7.84
CA ASP A 218 0.91 7.97 6.85
C ASP A 218 1.83 6.99 6.11
N VAL A 219 2.56 6.15 6.86
CA VAL A 219 3.52 5.22 6.26
C VAL A 219 2.87 4.00 5.60
N LEU A 220 1.68 3.60 6.08
CA LEU A 220 0.90 2.51 5.49
C LEU A 220 0.30 2.89 4.13
N VAL A 221 0.07 4.18 3.90
CA VAL A 221 -0.43 4.72 2.62
C VAL A 221 0.73 5.02 1.66
N GLU A 222 1.82 5.61 2.15
CA GLU A 222 2.94 6.13 1.34
C GLU A 222 3.50 5.11 0.33
N TRP A 223 3.79 3.90 0.78
CA TRP A 223 4.51 2.91 -0.03
C TRP A 223 3.63 1.83 -0.64
N HIS A 224 2.31 1.85 -0.39
CA HIS A 224 1.47 0.74 -0.78
C HIS A 224 1.31 0.59 -2.29
N VAL A 225 1.41 -0.65 -2.76
CA VAL A 225 1.04 -1.02 -4.13
C VAL A 225 -0.21 -1.90 -4.16
N ALA A 226 -1.21 -1.48 -4.93
CA ALA A 226 -2.37 -2.30 -5.22
C ALA A 226 -2.05 -3.34 -6.31
N LEU A 227 -2.52 -4.56 -6.12
CA LEU A 227 -2.43 -5.62 -7.12
C LEU A 227 -3.66 -5.62 -8.03
N GLU A 228 -3.55 -6.21 -9.22
CA GLU A 228 -4.74 -6.63 -9.94
C GLU A 228 -5.43 -7.77 -9.18
N TYR A 229 -6.75 -7.75 -9.14
CA TYR A 229 -7.50 -8.75 -8.37
C TYR A 229 -7.22 -10.19 -8.82
N GLY A 230 -6.92 -10.41 -10.11
CA GLY A 230 -6.57 -11.72 -10.66
C GLY A 230 -5.23 -12.25 -10.18
N GLU A 231 -4.26 -11.37 -9.88
CA GLU A 231 -2.91 -11.75 -9.45
C GLU A 231 -2.91 -12.38 -8.07
N VAL A 232 -3.86 -12.00 -7.20
CA VAL A 232 -3.99 -12.50 -5.82
C VAL A 232 -3.97 -14.02 -5.74
N TRP A 233 -4.50 -14.74 -6.74
CA TRP A 233 -4.46 -16.20 -6.76
C TRP A 233 -3.04 -16.77 -6.85
N GLY A 234 -2.22 -16.20 -7.74
CA GLY A 234 -0.82 -16.59 -7.87
C GLY A 234 -0.02 -16.17 -6.65
N VAL A 235 -0.34 -15.01 -6.06
CA VAL A 235 0.26 -14.59 -4.80
C VAL A 235 -0.04 -15.58 -3.68
N PHE A 236 -1.26 -16.11 -3.59
CA PHE A 236 -1.58 -17.08 -2.55
C PHE A 236 -0.80 -18.39 -2.66
N GLU A 237 -0.47 -18.81 -3.87
CA GLU A 237 0.44 -19.92 -4.06
C GLU A 237 1.84 -19.59 -3.52
N GLN A 238 2.36 -18.39 -3.77
CA GLN A 238 3.71 -18.04 -3.36
C GLN A 238 3.88 -17.83 -1.84
N ILE A 239 2.88 -17.24 -1.16
CA ILE A 239 3.02 -16.88 0.25
C ILE A 239 2.58 -18.03 1.18
N GLU A 240 1.46 -18.69 0.87
CA GLU A 240 0.84 -19.66 1.77
C GLU A 240 1.24 -21.11 1.48
N SER A 241 2.00 -21.38 0.40
CA SER A 241 2.60 -22.70 0.12
C SER A 241 4.12 -22.78 0.29
N ASP A 242 4.74 -21.70 0.79
CA ASP A 242 6.17 -21.70 1.11
C ASP A 242 6.45 -22.74 2.22
N ASP A 243 7.54 -23.51 2.06
CA ASP A 243 8.02 -24.47 3.05
C ASP A 243 8.28 -23.82 4.43
N ALA A 244 8.45 -22.49 4.47
CA ALA A 244 8.58 -21.69 5.68
C ALA A 244 7.25 -21.30 6.35
N PHE A 245 6.12 -21.42 5.65
CA PHE A 245 4.80 -21.02 6.15
C PHE A 245 4.18 -22.08 7.07
N THR A 246 3.99 -23.33 6.63
CA THR A 246 3.53 -24.40 7.54
C THR A 246 4.00 -25.78 7.10
N SER A 247 4.45 -26.61 8.06
CA SER A 247 4.92 -27.97 7.74
C SER A 247 3.80 -28.97 7.41
N ASP A 248 2.56 -28.61 7.71
CA ASP A 248 1.41 -29.52 7.67
C ASP A 248 0.57 -29.38 6.39
N CYS A 249 0.82 -28.32 5.60
CA CYS A 249 0.22 -28.10 4.27
C CYS A 249 1.33 -27.84 3.25
N THR A 250 1.41 -28.67 2.21
CA THR A 250 2.40 -28.53 1.11
C THR A 250 1.85 -27.73 -0.07
N GLY A 251 0.75 -27.02 0.13
CA GLY A 251 -0.01 -26.29 -0.87
C GLY A 251 -0.51 -24.97 -0.26
N ILE A 252 -1.57 -24.38 -0.80
CA ILE A 252 -2.12 -23.14 -0.24
C ILE A 252 -2.85 -23.46 1.06
N TYR A 253 -2.36 -22.93 2.18
CA TYR A 253 -2.97 -23.07 3.50
C TYR A 253 -4.31 -22.34 3.60
N ASP A 254 -5.29 -22.94 4.27
CA ASP A 254 -6.64 -22.39 4.46
C ASP A 254 -6.85 -21.87 5.87
N TYR A 255 -7.31 -20.62 6.01
CA TYR A 255 -7.44 -20.01 7.35
C TYR A 255 -8.74 -20.42 8.08
N TYR A 256 -9.75 -20.93 7.37
CA TYR A 256 -11.09 -21.20 7.94
C TYR A 256 -11.47 -22.69 7.97
N SER A 257 -10.63 -23.57 7.43
CA SER A 257 -10.80 -25.02 7.41
C SER A 257 -9.45 -25.75 7.54
N ASP A 258 -9.46 -27.08 7.71
CA ASP A 258 -8.27 -27.94 7.68
C ASP A 258 -7.84 -28.31 6.24
N THR A 259 -8.36 -27.59 5.23
CA THR A 259 -8.08 -27.91 3.83
C THR A 259 -6.73 -27.33 3.41
N CYS A 260 -6.05 -28.05 2.51
CA CYS A 260 -4.79 -27.63 1.91
C CYS A 260 -4.94 -27.78 0.39
N TRP A 261 -4.86 -26.66 -0.34
CA TRP A 261 -5.18 -26.62 -1.77
C TRP A 261 -3.93 -26.88 -2.63
N GLU A 262 -4.06 -27.62 -3.72
CA GLU A 262 -2.89 -28.05 -4.50
C GLU A 262 -2.24 -26.91 -5.29
N GLY A 263 -2.98 -25.83 -5.56
CA GLY A 263 -2.47 -24.66 -6.26
C GLY A 263 -3.56 -23.65 -6.62
N PRO A 264 -3.23 -22.63 -7.43
CA PRO A 264 -4.10 -21.49 -7.67
C PRO A 264 -5.39 -21.85 -8.42
N ASP A 265 -5.39 -22.94 -9.17
CA ASP A 265 -6.53 -23.42 -9.96
C ASP A 265 -7.63 -24.11 -9.14
N ASP A 266 -7.37 -24.44 -7.86
CA ASP A 266 -8.36 -25.01 -6.94
C ASP A 266 -9.36 -23.97 -6.42
N GLN A 267 -9.39 -22.77 -7.01
CA GLN A 267 -10.38 -21.74 -6.72
C GLN A 267 -11.67 -21.95 -7.50
N CYS A 268 -12.80 -21.52 -6.94
CA CYS A 268 -14.05 -21.45 -7.69
C CYS A 268 -15.01 -20.39 -7.12
N GLY A 269 -16.17 -20.24 -7.75
CA GLY A 269 -17.21 -19.28 -7.35
C GLY A 269 -18.52 -19.92 -6.87
N ASN A 270 -18.60 -21.26 -6.81
CA ASN A 270 -19.81 -21.97 -6.39
C ASN A 270 -19.43 -23.15 -5.49
N TYR A 271 -20.00 -23.18 -4.29
CA TYR A 271 -19.66 -24.14 -3.24
C TYR A 271 -20.93 -24.80 -2.71
N SER A 272 -20.85 -26.09 -2.41
CA SER A 272 -21.96 -26.91 -1.93
C SER A 272 -21.64 -27.61 -0.61
N ALA A 273 -20.36 -27.84 -0.34
CA ALA A 273 -19.81 -28.34 0.91
C ALA A 273 -18.39 -27.81 1.12
N GLU A 274 -17.91 -27.90 2.36
CA GLU A 274 -16.51 -27.68 2.71
C GLU A 274 -15.60 -28.70 2.00
N GLY A 275 -14.43 -28.24 1.56
CA GLY A 275 -13.45 -28.96 0.74
C GLY A 275 -13.72 -28.89 -0.77
N ASP A 276 -14.73 -28.13 -1.24
CA ASP A 276 -15.06 -28.06 -2.67
C ASP A 276 -13.99 -27.31 -3.48
N CYS A 277 -13.61 -26.12 -3.02
CA CYS A 277 -12.62 -25.23 -3.64
C CYS A 277 -12.39 -24.03 -2.67
N TYR A 278 -11.32 -23.26 -2.86
CA TYR A 278 -11.08 -22.06 -2.06
C TYR A 278 -11.56 -20.77 -2.74
N ASN A 279 -11.64 -19.71 -1.95
CA ASN A 279 -11.94 -18.37 -2.41
C ASN A 279 -11.13 -17.32 -1.61
N ARG A 280 -11.05 -16.11 -2.16
CA ARG A 280 -10.51 -14.92 -1.48
C ARG A 280 -11.50 -14.45 -0.41
N GLU A 281 -11.09 -14.55 0.84
CA GLU A 281 -11.79 -13.94 1.96
C GLU A 281 -11.34 -12.50 2.15
N HIS A 282 -12.30 -11.58 2.09
CA HIS A 282 -12.12 -10.21 2.54
C HIS A 282 -12.47 -10.16 4.03
N THR A 283 -11.45 -10.30 4.88
CA THR A 283 -11.59 -10.40 6.35
C THR A 283 -12.26 -9.18 6.95
N TRP A 284 -12.00 -8.00 6.40
CA TRP A 284 -12.94 -6.90 6.46
C TRP A 284 -13.91 -7.03 5.29
N PRO A 285 -15.22 -7.28 5.50
CA PRO A 285 -16.13 -7.54 4.40
C PRO A 285 -16.24 -6.37 3.42
N LYS A 286 -16.19 -6.66 2.12
CA LYS A 286 -16.33 -5.65 1.07
C LYS A 286 -17.56 -4.77 1.21
N SER A 287 -18.67 -5.35 1.64
CA SER A 287 -19.93 -4.64 1.88
C SER A 287 -19.79 -3.50 2.90
N TRP A 288 -18.77 -3.51 3.75
CA TRP A 288 -18.57 -2.53 4.81
C TRP A 288 -17.92 -1.23 4.32
N TRP A 289 -17.20 -1.25 3.19
CA TRP A 289 -16.75 -0.04 2.48
C TRP A 289 -17.59 0.29 1.24
N GLY A 290 -18.79 -0.29 1.12
CA GLY A 290 -19.70 -0.04 -0.01
C GLY A 290 -19.51 -0.97 -1.21
N GLY A 291 -18.53 -1.87 -1.18
CA GLY A 291 -18.31 -2.89 -2.19
C GLY A 291 -17.61 -2.41 -3.45
N ASP A 292 -16.98 -1.23 -3.39
CA ASP A 292 -16.10 -0.75 -4.44
C ASP A 292 -14.93 -1.72 -4.66
N LYS A 293 -14.53 -1.83 -5.92
CA LYS A 293 -13.49 -2.75 -6.40
C LYS A 293 -12.28 -2.01 -6.95
N ASP A 294 -12.43 -0.73 -7.28
CA ASP A 294 -11.39 0.10 -7.86
C ASP A 294 -10.66 0.86 -6.74
N VAL A 295 -10.50 0.21 -5.59
CA VAL A 295 -9.94 0.77 -4.36
C VAL A 295 -8.92 -0.20 -3.74
N PRO A 296 -7.91 0.28 -3.01
CA PRO A 296 -6.81 -0.55 -2.48
C PRO A 296 -7.25 -1.66 -1.53
N GLN A 297 -8.30 -1.38 -0.75
CA GLN A 297 -8.93 -2.33 0.17
C GLN A 297 -9.38 -3.59 -0.57
N TYR A 298 -9.59 -3.54 -1.89
CA TYR A 298 -10.07 -4.69 -2.63
C TYR A 298 -8.99 -5.75 -2.88
N THR A 299 -7.70 -5.36 -2.92
CA THR A 299 -6.57 -6.23 -3.24
C THR A 299 -5.45 -6.25 -2.19
N ASP A 300 -5.64 -5.57 -1.07
CA ASP A 300 -4.74 -5.60 0.07
C ASP A 300 -4.61 -6.99 0.73
N LEU A 301 -3.43 -7.58 0.62
CA LEU A 301 -3.07 -8.90 1.14
C LEU A 301 -3.09 -8.97 2.66
N HIS A 302 -2.93 -7.86 3.40
CA HIS A 302 -2.95 -7.92 4.87
C HIS A 302 -4.32 -8.24 5.47
N HIS A 303 -5.40 -8.20 4.67
CA HIS A 303 -6.73 -8.66 5.08
C HIS A 303 -7.39 -9.67 4.11
N LEU A 304 -6.72 -9.98 3.01
CA LEU A 304 -7.13 -11.02 2.07
C LEU A 304 -6.50 -12.35 2.45
N TYR A 305 -7.31 -13.39 2.58
CA TYR A 305 -6.82 -14.74 2.90
C TYR A 305 -7.44 -15.80 1.99
N PRO A 306 -6.71 -16.87 1.65
CA PRO A 306 -7.28 -18.07 1.06
C PRO A 306 -8.11 -18.80 2.12
N THR A 307 -9.37 -19.09 1.78
CA THR A 307 -10.31 -19.76 2.68
C THR A 307 -11.22 -20.69 1.90
N ASP A 308 -11.74 -21.71 2.57
CA ASP A 308 -12.66 -22.64 1.96
C ASP A 308 -13.90 -21.87 1.51
N GLY A 309 -14.28 -22.02 0.25
CA GLY A 309 -15.35 -21.22 -0.33
C GLY A 309 -16.70 -21.43 0.37
N TYR A 310 -16.96 -22.63 0.90
CA TYR A 310 -18.16 -22.91 1.67
C TYR A 310 -18.11 -22.29 3.05
N VAL A 311 -16.97 -22.35 3.77
CA VAL A 311 -16.82 -21.69 5.06
C VAL A 311 -16.90 -20.17 4.92
N ASN A 312 -16.25 -19.60 3.90
CA ASN A 312 -16.37 -18.18 3.53
C ASN A 312 -17.83 -17.79 3.25
N MET A 313 -18.59 -18.63 2.54
CA MET A 313 -20.04 -18.44 2.35
C MET A 313 -20.84 -18.52 3.67
N GLN A 314 -20.42 -19.32 4.66
CA GLN A 314 -21.04 -19.30 5.99
C GLN A 314 -20.70 -18.01 6.75
N ARG A 315 -19.46 -17.53 6.64
CA ARG A 315 -18.96 -16.29 7.26
C ARG A 315 -19.70 -15.07 6.73
N GLN A 316 -19.92 -14.95 5.43
CA GLN A 316 -20.60 -13.80 4.79
C GLN A 316 -19.95 -12.45 5.20
N SER A 317 -20.77 -11.50 5.63
CA SER A 317 -20.35 -10.23 6.24
C SER A 317 -20.61 -10.23 7.76
N LEU A 318 -20.65 -11.42 8.39
CA LEU A 318 -20.85 -11.52 9.83
C LEU A 318 -19.64 -10.91 10.55
N PRO A 319 -19.87 -10.17 11.64
CA PRO A 319 -18.78 -9.66 12.43
C PRO A 319 -18.08 -10.81 13.16
N PHE A 320 -16.83 -10.59 13.52
CA PHE A 320 -16.12 -11.48 14.41
C PHE A 320 -16.67 -11.37 15.84
N GLY A 321 -16.78 -12.50 16.53
CA GLY A 321 -17.34 -12.58 17.87
C GLY A 321 -17.27 -14.00 18.42
N ASP A 322 -17.21 -14.16 19.74
CA ASP A 322 -17.30 -15.50 20.33
C ASP A 322 -18.73 -16.04 20.20
N VAL A 323 -18.84 -17.28 19.74
CA VAL A 323 -20.08 -17.99 19.49
C VAL A 323 -20.49 -18.78 20.73
N GLU A 324 -21.59 -18.35 21.37
CA GLU A 324 -22.20 -19.06 22.49
C GLU A 324 -22.84 -20.39 22.04
N LYS A 325 -23.45 -20.37 20.85
CA LYS A 325 -24.15 -21.53 20.30
C LYS A 325 -23.97 -21.63 18.79
N ALA A 326 -23.10 -22.54 18.39
CA ALA A 326 -22.83 -22.82 16.99
C ALA A 326 -24.05 -23.38 16.26
N THR A 327 -24.28 -22.85 15.06
CA THR A 327 -25.17 -23.37 14.02
C THR A 327 -24.38 -24.08 12.91
N TYR A 328 -23.10 -23.74 12.77
CA TYR A 328 -22.12 -24.38 11.89
C TYR A 328 -20.76 -24.38 12.58
N VAL A 329 -19.96 -25.40 12.30
CA VAL A 329 -18.57 -25.56 12.74
C VAL A 329 -17.79 -26.13 11.54
N SER A 330 -16.72 -25.45 11.12
CA SER A 330 -15.81 -25.95 10.08
C SER A 330 -14.88 -27.03 10.63
N SER A 331 -14.11 -27.66 9.74
CA SER A 331 -13.14 -28.69 10.10
C SER A 331 -12.07 -28.20 11.09
N ASN A 332 -11.54 -26.99 10.91
CA ASN A 332 -10.54 -26.42 11.82
C ASN A 332 -11.13 -25.85 13.13
N GLY A 333 -12.47 -25.89 13.28
CA GLY A 333 -13.15 -25.42 14.48
C GLY A 333 -13.62 -23.97 14.44
N SER A 334 -13.52 -23.28 13.30
CA SER A 334 -14.21 -21.99 13.11
C SER A 334 -15.73 -22.18 13.18
N MET A 335 -16.46 -21.22 13.74
CA MET A 335 -17.88 -21.37 14.07
C MET A 335 -18.72 -20.20 13.54
N VAL A 336 -19.97 -20.50 13.19
CA VAL A 336 -21.02 -19.49 12.99
C VAL A 336 -22.16 -19.77 13.95
N GLY A 337 -22.61 -18.75 14.69
CA GLY A 337 -23.70 -18.93 15.64
C GLY A 337 -24.09 -17.65 16.37
N SER A 338 -24.91 -17.80 17.41
CA SER A 338 -25.30 -16.66 18.24
C SER A 338 -24.12 -16.18 19.09
N CYS A 339 -23.88 -14.87 19.11
CA CYS A 339 -22.76 -14.27 19.83
C CYS A 339 -22.99 -14.18 21.33
N THR A 340 -21.91 -14.23 22.09
CA THR A 340 -21.89 -13.93 23.54
C THR A 340 -22.05 -12.44 23.86
N ILE A 341 -21.66 -11.54 22.95
CA ILE A 341 -21.62 -10.11 23.22
C ILE A 341 -22.94 -9.42 22.87
N ASP A 342 -23.53 -8.73 23.86
CA ASP A 342 -24.73 -7.86 23.76
C ASP A 342 -24.44 -6.53 23.00
N GLY A 343 -23.49 -6.53 22.06
CA GLY A 343 -23.05 -5.39 21.25
C GLY A 343 -23.87 -5.16 19.97
N GLY A 344 -24.81 -6.08 19.68
CA GLY A 344 -25.82 -5.92 18.62
C GLY A 344 -25.76 -6.93 17.47
N ALA A 345 -24.73 -7.78 17.39
CA ALA A 345 -24.68 -8.85 16.40
C ALA A 345 -25.46 -10.07 16.90
N GLY A 346 -26.65 -10.33 16.32
CA GLY A 346 -27.43 -11.52 16.67
C GLY A 346 -26.77 -12.84 16.23
N ILE A 347 -25.85 -12.77 15.27
CA ILE A 347 -25.04 -13.87 14.73
C ILE A 347 -23.65 -13.32 14.39
N CYS A 348 -22.59 -14.10 14.64
CA CYS A 348 -21.19 -13.79 14.34
C CYS A 348 -20.47 -15.04 13.82
N PHE A 349 -19.26 -14.80 13.33
CA PHE A 349 -18.27 -15.81 13.02
C PHE A 349 -17.16 -15.79 14.09
N GLU A 350 -16.77 -16.95 14.60
CA GLU A 350 -15.61 -17.12 15.48
C GLU A 350 -14.56 -17.93 14.70
N PRO A 351 -13.39 -17.37 14.36
CA PRO A 351 -12.31 -18.17 13.77
C PRO A 351 -11.79 -19.18 14.79
N ALA A 352 -11.13 -20.24 14.31
CA ALA A 352 -10.44 -21.20 15.18
C ALA A 352 -9.46 -20.47 16.12
N ASP A 353 -9.27 -21.00 17.33
CA ASP A 353 -8.48 -20.33 18.38
C ASP A 353 -7.06 -19.95 17.93
N SER A 354 -6.45 -20.72 17.03
CA SER A 354 -5.11 -20.49 16.48
C SER A 354 -5.02 -19.41 15.40
N HIS A 355 -6.14 -18.77 15.05
CA HIS A 355 -6.18 -17.68 14.06
C HIS A 355 -6.84 -16.42 14.65
N LYS A 356 -7.22 -16.43 15.92
CA LYS A 356 -7.91 -15.30 16.56
C LYS A 356 -7.02 -14.07 16.59
N GLY A 357 -5.73 -14.26 16.87
CA GLY A 357 -4.72 -13.21 16.91
C GLY A 357 -4.43 -12.64 15.55
N ASP A 358 -4.33 -13.50 14.53
CA ASP A 358 -4.14 -13.12 13.13
C ASP A 358 -5.25 -12.17 12.69
N MET A 359 -6.51 -12.60 12.87
CA MET A 359 -7.68 -11.80 12.53
C MET A 359 -7.75 -10.49 13.32
N ALA A 360 -7.29 -10.49 14.58
CA ALA A 360 -7.20 -9.28 15.38
C ALA A 360 -6.20 -8.27 14.82
N ARG A 361 -4.97 -8.71 14.52
CA ARG A 361 -3.92 -7.85 13.94
C ARG A 361 -4.27 -7.38 12.53
N THR A 362 -4.99 -8.18 11.75
CA THR A 362 -5.59 -7.75 10.48
C THR A 362 -6.58 -6.62 10.68
N TYR A 363 -7.49 -6.73 11.65
CA TYR A 363 -8.48 -5.68 11.91
C TYR A 363 -7.83 -4.38 12.38
N PHE A 364 -6.86 -4.45 13.30
CA PHE A 364 -6.11 -3.29 13.75
C PHE A 364 -5.38 -2.59 12.61
N TYR A 365 -4.70 -3.37 11.76
CA TYR A 365 -4.05 -2.84 10.57
C TYR A 365 -5.03 -2.14 9.65
N PHE A 366 -6.14 -2.81 9.32
CA PHE A 366 -7.11 -2.29 8.37
C PHE A 366 -7.80 -1.02 8.91
N SER A 367 -8.08 -0.96 10.22
CA SER A 367 -8.65 0.25 10.84
C SER A 367 -7.71 1.45 10.79
N VAL A 368 -6.40 1.24 10.99
CA VAL A 368 -5.41 2.33 10.95
C VAL A 368 -5.12 2.75 9.51
N ARG A 369 -4.89 1.78 8.63
CA ARG A 369 -4.54 2.04 7.24
C ARG A 369 -5.63 2.81 6.50
N TYR A 370 -6.88 2.49 6.74
CA TYR A 370 -8.02 3.01 5.99
C TYR A 370 -8.94 3.89 6.85
N SER A 371 -8.40 4.49 7.93
CA SER A 371 -9.16 5.32 8.87
C SER A 371 -9.90 6.50 8.22
N ASP A 372 -9.41 6.97 7.07
CA ASP A 372 -9.97 8.06 6.26
C ASP A 372 -11.05 7.59 5.27
N SER A 373 -11.15 6.28 5.03
CA SER A 373 -11.94 5.69 3.95
C SER A 373 -13.35 5.25 4.38
N PHE A 374 -13.69 5.34 5.67
CA PHE A 374 -14.97 4.87 6.20
C PHE A 374 -15.86 6.02 6.68
N ALA A 375 -17.08 6.10 6.13
CA ALA A 375 -18.11 7.02 6.63
C ALA A 375 -18.54 6.67 8.07
N GLU A 376 -18.98 7.67 8.83
CA GLU A 376 -19.52 7.49 10.18
C GLU A 376 -20.68 6.45 10.21
N ASP A 377 -20.56 5.43 11.08
CA ASP A 377 -21.64 4.53 11.53
C ASP A 377 -22.34 3.67 10.45
N THR A 378 -21.60 3.01 9.56
CA THR A 378 -22.20 2.20 8.49
C THR A 378 -22.43 0.72 8.84
N VAL A 379 -21.78 0.14 9.87
CA VAL A 379 -21.85 -1.32 10.12
C VAL A 379 -21.81 -1.76 11.59
N ALA A 380 -21.94 -3.08 11.84
CA ALA A 380 -22.09 -3.66 13.17
C ALA A 380 -20.89 -3.41 14.10
N THR A 381 -19.70 -3.25 13.54
CA THR A 381 -18.39 -3.27 14.22
C THR A 381 -17.59 -1.98 14.10
N THR A 382 -18.04 -1.02 13.28
CA THR A 382 -17.32 0.24 13.01
C THR A 382 -18.13 1.45 13.47
N ALA A 383 -17.45 2.47 13.98
CA ALA A 383 -18.02 3.76 14.35
C ALA A 383 -16.98 4.87 14.14
N ASN A 384 -17.40 6.03 13.63
CA ASN A 384 -16.54 7.23 13.45
C ASN A 384 -15.19 6.98 12.75
N GLY A 385 -15.15 6.12 11.73
CA GLY A 385 -13.88 5.78 11.04
C GLY A 385 -13.03 4.72 11.74
N GLY A 386 -13.44 4.23 12.91
CA GLY A 386 -12.70 3.26 13.73
C GLY A 386 -13.53 2.05 14.19
N LEU A 387 -12.94 1.23 15.06
CA LEU A 387 -13.60 0.06 15.65
C LEU A 387 -14.60 0.46 16.75
N LYS A 388 -15.70 -0.27 16.88
CA LYS A 388 -16.58 -0.11 18.04
C LYS A 388 -15.90 -0.64 19.29
N PRO A 389 -16.12 -0.03 20.47
CA PRO A 389 -15.44 -0.44 21.71
C PRO A 389 -15.55 -1.94 22.03
N TRP A 390 -16.73 -2.55 21.80
CA TRP A 390 -16.91 -3.98 22.06
C TRP A 390 -16.09 -4.88 21.11
N GLN A 391 -15.91 -4.45 19.85
CA GLN A 391 -15.14 -5.19 18.86
C GLN A 391 -13.66 -5.01 19.15
N GLU A 392 -13.24 -3.80 19.49
CA GLU A 392 -11.87 -3.51 19.91
C GLU A 392 -11.47 -4.31 21.15
N ASP A 393 -12.31 -4.32 22.20
CA ASP A 393 -12.08 -5.11 23.42
C ASP A 393 -11.89 -6.61 23.10
N LEU A 394 -12.73 -7.17 22.23
CA LEU A 394 -12.63 -8.56 21.78
C LEU A 394 -11.33 -8.82 21.02
N LEU A 395 -10.98 -7.96 20.06
CA LEU A 395 -9.77 -8.16 19.25
C LEU A 395 -8.50 -8.00 20.09
N ARG A 396 -8.52 -7.14 21.10
CA ARG A 396 -7.42 -7.02 22.08
C ARG A 396 -7.28 -8.31 22.92
N GLU A 397 -8.39 -8.88 23.37
CA GLU A 397 -8.38 -10.19 24.05
C GLU A 397 -7.83 -11.30 23.14
N TRP A 398 -8.30 -11.37 21.91
CA TRP A 398 -7.82 -12.36 20.92
C TRP A 398 -6.33 -12.20 20.60
N HIS A 399 -5.87 -10.97 20.44
CA HIS A 399 -4.45 -10.64 20.25
C HIS A 399 -3.57 -11.14 21.41
N GLU A 400 -4.05 -11.03 22.66
CA GLU A 400 -3.32 -11.53 23.83
C GLU A 400 -3.32 -13.06 23.96
N LEU A 401 -4.44 -13.70 23.58
CA LEU A 401 -4.62 -15.15 23.68
C LEU A 401 -3.88 -15.91 22.57
N ASP A 402 -3.69 -15.29 21.42
CA ASP A 402 -3.05 -15.86 20.23
C ASP A 402 -1.91 -14.95 19.73
N PRO A 403 -0.70 -15.12 20.30
CA PRO A 403 0.47 -14.30 19.94
C PRO A 403 0.90 -14.47 18.49
N VAL A 404 1.65 -13.49 17.99
CA VAL A 404 2.19 -13.50 16.62
C VAL A 404 2.96 -14.80 16.33
N SER A 405 2.55 -15.51 15.27
CA SER A 405 3.18 -16.73 14.78
C SER A 405 4.34 -16.46 13.81
N ASP A 406 5.15 -17.49 13.53
CA ASP A 406 6.18 -17.41 12.49
C ASP A 406 5.54 -17.29 11.09
N ASP A 407 4.40 -17.95 10.89
CA ASP A 407 3.58 -17.94 9.66
C ASP A 407 3.12 -16.51 9.35
N GLU A 408 2.64 -15.77 10.34
CA GLU A 408 2.28 -14.35 10.19
C GLU A 408 3.49 -13.46 9.87
N ARG A 409 4.64 -13.69 10.52
CA ARG A 409 5.87 -12.93 10.23
C ARG A 409 6.35 -13.21 8.81
N HIS A 410 6.31 -14.46 8.38
CA HIS A 410 6.61 -14.87 7.02
C HIS A 410 5.69 -14.17 6.04
N ARG A 411 4.37 -14.26 6.27
CA ARG A 411 3.36 -13.59 5.44
C ARG A 411 3.61 -12.09 5.33
N ASN A 412 3.83 -11.41 6.46
CA ASN A 412 4.09 -9.98 6.54
C ASN A 412 5.36 -9.60 5.75
N ASN A 413 6.42 -10.40 5.86
CA ASN A 413 7.66 -10.21 5.10
C ASN A 413 7.44 -10.40 3.59
N GLN A 414 6.70 -11.44 3.17
CA GLN A 414 6.43 -11.67 1.75
C GLN A 414 5.62 -10.52 1.14
N ILE A 415 4.54 -10.09 1.80
CA ILE A 415 3.73 -8.95 1.33
C ILE A 415 4.62 -7.71 1.16
N PHE A 416 5.44 -7.42 2.15
CA PHE A 416 6.31 -6.25 2.14
C PHE A 416 7.36 -6.28 1.03
N LEU A 417 8.09 -7.38 0.93
CA LEU A 417 9.25 -7.48 0.07
C LEU A 417 8.85 -7.76 -1.38
N ASN A 418 7.79 -8.53 -1.63
CA ASN A 418 7.57 -9.10 -2.95
C ASN A 418 6.28 -8.64 -3.64
N TYR A 419 5.37 -7.95 -2.93
CA TYR A 419 4.04 -7.65 -3.48
C TYR A 419 3.61 -6.20 -3.32
N GLN A 420 3.48 -5.70 -2.09
CA GLN A 420 2.74 -4.47 -1.81
C GLN A 420 3.52 -3.39 -1.06
N ASN A 421 4.82 -3.60 -0.79
CA ASN A 421 5.70 -2.61 -0.14
C ASN A 421 5.20 -2.09 1.22
N THR A 422 4.23 -2.78 1.84
CA THR A 422 3.61 -2.40 3.12
C THR A 422 3.72 -3.53 4.13
N ARG A 423 3.73 -3.17 5.42
CA ARG A 423 3.83 -4.11 6.55
C ARG A 423 2.64 -3.93 7.47
N ASN A 424 2.22 -4.99 8.14
CA ASN A 424 1.33 -4.90 9.29
C ASN A 424 2.14 -4.59 10.56
N PRO A 425 2.05 -3.35 11.12
CA PRO A 425 2.84 -2.95 12.27
C PRO A 425 2.53 -3.76 13.53
N PHE A 426 1.33 -4.32 13.62
CA PHE A 426 0.90 -5.10 14.78
C PHE A 426 1.41 -6.55 14.74
N ILE A 427 1.97 -7.00 13.61
CA ILE A 427 2.73 -8.25 13.51
C ILE A 427 4.20 -8.02 13.89
N ASP A 428 4.80 -6.92 13.40
CA ASP A 428 6.20 -6.61 13.69
C ASP A 428 6.40 -6.14 15.14
N TYR A 429 5.52 -5.26 15.61
CA TYR A 429 5.53 -4.66 16.95
C TYR A 429 4.17 -4.89 17.65
N PRO A 430 3.86 -6.13 18.07
CA PRO A 430 2.57 -6.45 18.70
C PRO A 430 2.28 -5.59 19.94
N GLU A 431 3.31 -5.14 20.65
CA GLU A 431 3.16 -4.25 21.80
C GLU A 431 2.54 -2.88 21.46
N TRP A 432 2.60 -2.44 20.19
CA TRP A 432 2.00 -1.18 19.75
C TRP A 432 0.48 -1.19 19.82
N VAL A 433 -0.16 -2.38 19.82
CA VAL A 433 -1.60 -2.49 20.05
C VAL A 433 -1.99 -1.75 21.33
N ALA A 434 -1.21 -1.85 22.41
CA ALA A 434 -1.50 -1.18 23.68
C ALA A 434 -1.37 0.35 23.65
N SER A 435 -0.73 0.91 22.62
CA SER A 435 -0.44 2.35 22.48
C SER A 435 -1.31 3.03 21.40
N VAL A 436 -1.99 2.26 20.55
CA VAL A 436 -2.87 2.80 19.51
C VAL A 436 -4.29 3.02 20.04
N ASP A 437 -4.86 4.17 19.66
CA ASP A 437 -6.28 4.53 19.78
C ASP A 437 -6.92 4.32 18.39
N PHE A 438 -7.88 3.38 18.28
CA PHE A 438 -8.39 2.81 17.02
C PHE A 438 -9.75 3.38 16.57
#